data_AF-A0A9E5I4Y4-F1
#
_entry.id   AF-A0A9E5I4Y4-F1
#
_cell.length_a   1.000
_cell.length_b   1.000
_cell.length_c   1.000
_cell.angle_alpha   90.00
_cell.angle_beta   90.00
_cell.angle_gamma   90.00
#
_symmetry.space_group_name_H-M   'P 1'
#
loop_
_entity.id
_entity.type
_entity.pdbx_description
1 polymer ?
#
loop_
_entity_poly.entity_id
_entity_poly.type
_entity_poly.pdbx_seq_one_letter_code
_entity_poly.pdbx_strand_id
1 'polypeptide(L)'
;TEKFYEFLESRGYEFENMENIFCGYAKIKSKKIELFMDANNPSSILHSRNYQAGPLSFELASNGVKFICNSGSGKNLGEELSYLSSSTAAHSTVTINDTSSCIFQKNALIRKYFGNSLIEKHNIVKKEFKNDKEFIQCIVAHDGYEKRFKILHERQITLFKIKNHIEGIDSLKCKNLENKNLTFSVRFHIHPDIRITKTMGNDILLSSNKGEGWIFRSPQIPTKIEKNLYFGNPDNIKESSFILLEGIIDNENTNIIWHLEKAK
;
A
#
# COMPACT_ATOMS: atom_id res chain seq x y z
N THR A 1 28.91 14.54 9.52
CA THR A 1 27.58 14.45 8.90
C THR A 1 27.06 15.84 8.54
N GLU A 2 27.06 16.79 9.47
CA GLU A 2 26.66 18.19 9.25
C GLU A 2 27.45 18.90 8.14
N LYS A 3 28.79 18.83 8.17
CA LYS A 3 29.68 19.35 7.10
C LYS A 3 29.43 18.77 5.69
N PHE A 4 28.79 17.60 5.60
CA PHE A 4 28.47 16.97 4.31
C PHE A 4 27.17 17.53 3.74
N TYR A 5 26.17 17.81 4.60
CA TYR A 5 24.94 18.48 4.18
C TYR A 5 25.23 19.93 3.76
N GLU A 6 26.04 20.66 4.52
CA GLU A 6 26.49 22.01 4.16
C GLU A 6 27.21 22.03 2.79
N PHE A 7 28.04 21.01 2.52
CA PHE A 7 28.68 20.87 1.22
C PHE A 7 27.67 20.66 0.08
N LEU A 8 26.64 19.83 0.29
CA LEU A 8 25.63 19.57 -0.73
C LEU A 8 24.72 20.79 -0.94
N GLU A 9 24.30 21.47 0.12
CA GLU A 9 23.54 22.72 0.04
C GLU A 9 24.34 23.80 -0.73
N SER A 10 25.65 23.92 -0.47
CA SER A 10 26.53 24.85 -1.21
C SER A 10 26.64 24.54 -2.71
N ARG A 11 26.26 23.33 -3.13
CA ARG A 11 26.21 22.88 -4.53
C ARG A 11 24.83 23.03 -5.16
N GLY A 12 23.87 23.65 -4.46
CA GLY A 12 22.51 23.87 -4.94
C GLY A 12 21.61 22.64 -4.81
N TYR A 13 21.98 21.65 -4.00
CA TYR A 13 21.07 20.56 -3.64
C TYR A 13 20.08 21.05 -2.58
N GLU A 14 18.79 21.05 -2.91
CA GLU A 14 17.71 21.30 -1.96
C GLU A 14 17.31 19.99 -1.28
N PHE A 15 17.38 19.95 0.04
CA PHE A 15 16.85 18.84 0.83
C PHE A 15 15.46 19.23 1.35
N GLU A 16 14.41 18.63 0.80
CA GLU A 16 13.10 18.71 1.42
C GLU A 16 13.20 18.09 2.82
N ASN A 17 13.01 18.90 3.86
CA ASN A 17 13.00 18.44 5.23
C ASN A 17 11.71 17.66 5.53
N MET A 18 11.63 16.45 4.99
CA MET A 18 10.58 15.49 5.30
C MET A 18 11.14 14.47 6.29
N GLU A 19 11.31 14.88 7.56
CA GLU A 19 11.90 14.07 8.64
C GLU A 19 11.35 12.63 8.73
N ASN A 20 10.16 12.38 8.16
CA ASN A 20 9.46 11.11 8.22
C ASN A 20 9.15 10.49 6.84
N ILE A 21 9.58 11.08 5.72
CA ILE A 21 9.56 10.46 4.39
C ILE A 21 11.00 10.28 3.93
N PHE A 22 11.51 9.06 4.06
CA PHE A 22 12.90 8.72 3.74
C PHE A 22 12.95 7.74 2.57
N CYS A 23 13.77 8.04 1.55
CA CYS A 23 13.86 7.24 0.31
C CYS A 23 12.48 6.93 -0.31
N GLY A 24 11.58 7.92 -0.18
CA GLY A 24 10.16 7.89 -0.57
C GLY A 24 9.31 6.81 0.09
N TYR A 25 9.69 6.35 1.28
CA TYR A 25 8.78 5.68 2.20
C TYR A 25 8.40 6.62 3.34
N ALA A 26 7.10 6.74 3.61
CA ALA A 26 6.62 7.42 4.79
C ALA A 26 6.65 6.47 6.00
N LYS A 27 7.25 6.90 7.11
CA LYS A 27 7.33 6.14 8.34
C LYS A 27 6.44 6.75 9.42
N ILE A 28 5.50 5.96 9.94
CA ILE A 28 4.68 6.30 11.10
C ILE A 28 5.10 5.37 12.24
N LYS A 29 5.60 5.93 13.35
CA LYS A 29 6.05 5.15 14.50
C LYS A 29 5.57 5.76 15.82
N SER A 30 4.93 4.94 16.64
CA SER A 30 4.64 5.29 18.05
C SER A 30 4.76 4.06 18.93
N LYS A 31 5.54 4.17 20.01
CA LYS A 31 5.82 3.06 20.94
C LYS A 31 6.33 1.82 20.17
N LYS A 32 5.55 0.74 20.20
CA LYS A 32 5.85 -0.55 19.56
C LYS A 32 5.16 -0.73 18.20
N ILE A 33 4.44 0.29 17.72
CA ILE A 33 3.71 0.27 16.45
C ILE A 33 4.56 0.99 15.41
N GLU A 34 4.84 0.32 14.30
CA GLU A 34 5.62 0.82 13.18
C GLU A 34 4.89 0.54 11.88
N LEU A 35 4.73 1.57 11.06
CA LEU A 35 4.13 1.50 9.74
C LEU A 35 5.04 2.18 8.72
N PHE A 36 5.19 1.53 7.57
CA PHE A 36 5.93 2.05 6.43
C PHE A 36 5.01 2.04 5.21
N MET A 37 4.80 3.20 4.59
CA MET A 37 3.96 3.36 3.40
C MET A 37 4.79 3.80 2.20
N ASP A 38 4.55 3.19 1.05
CA ASP A 38 5.21 3.56 -0.21
C ASP A 38 4.68 4.92 -0.72
N ALA A 39 5.57 5.90 -0.81
CA ALA A 39 5.33 7.24 -1.32
C ALA A 39 6.30 7.57 -2.49
N ASN A 40 6.76 6.56 -3.23
CA ASN A 40 7.69 6.72 -4.35
C ASN A 40 7.00 6.85 -5.71
N ASN A 41 7.64 7.63 -6.58
CA ASN A 41 7.42 7.55 -8.01
C ASN A 41 8.07 6.26 -8.56
N PRO A 42 7.51 5.65 -9.61
CA PRO A 42 8.17 4.55 -10.29
C PRO A 42 9.55 4.97 -10.81
N SER A 43 10.52 4.05 -10.77
CA SER A 43 11.86 4.29 -11.29
C SER A 43 11.86 4.59 -12.80
N SER A 44 12.97 5.12 -13.33
CA SER A 44 13.15 5.26 -14.78
C SER A 44 13.00 3.91 -15.48
N ILE A 45 12.66 3.90 -16.77
CA ILE A 45 12.32 2.64 -17.48
C ILE A 45 13.48 1.64 -17.48
N LEU A 46 14.72 2.13 -17.48
CA LEU A 46 15.95 1.33 -17.41
C LEU A 46 16.14 0.63 -16.06
N HIS A 47 15.49 1.13 -15.01
CA HIS A 47 15.56 0.60 -13.65
C HIS A 47 14.24 0.02 -13.15
N SER A 48 13.26 -0.21 -14.04
CA SER A 48 11.94 -0.71 -13.66
C SER A 48 11.77 -2.21 -13.88
N ARG A 49 12.85 -2.95 -14.20
CA ARG A 49 12.83 -4.38 -14.53
C ARG A 49 12.09 -5.24 -13.50
N ASN A 50 12.29 -4.93 -12.22
CA ASN A 50 11.71 -5.63 -11.07
C ASN A 50 10.75 -4.72 -10.29
N TYR A 51 10.17 -3.72 -10.97
CA TYR A 51 9.27 -2.77 -10.31
C TYR A 51 7.99 -3.47 -9.84
N GLN A 52 7.45 -2.98 -8.73
CA GLN A 52 6.20 -3.44 -8.15
C GLN A 52 5.22 -2.27 -8.12
N ALA A 53 4.05 -2.42 -8.74
CA ALA A 53 3.04 -1.38 -8.87
C ALA A 53 2.18 -1.26 -7.61
N GLY A 54 2.82 -1.15 -6.44
CA GLY A 54 2.15 -1.05 -5.14
C GLY A 54 2.20 0.34 -4.50
N PRO A 55 1.92 1.46 -5.21
CA PRO A 55 1.96 2.77 -4.57
C PRO A 55 0.96 2.85 -3.43
N LEU A 56 1.33 3.58 -2.38
CA LEU A 56 0.56 3.77 -1.16
C LEU A 56 0.29 2.47 -0.38
N SER A 57 0.86 1.34 -0.82
CA SER A 57 0.85 0.14 -0.01
C SER A 57 1.62 0.39 1.28
N PHE A 58 1.22 -0.31 2.35
CA PHE A 58 1.92 -0.18 3.62
C PHE A 58 2.14 -1.54 4.27
N GLU A 59 3.15 -1.58 5.14
CA GLU A 59 3.37 -2.68 6.07
C GLU A 59 3.17 -2.20 7.50
N LEU A 60 2.57 -3.03 8.34
CA LEU A 60 2.34 -2.76 9.76
C LEU A 60 3.03 -3.81 10.61
N ALA A 61 3.86 -3.36 11.55
CA ALA A 61 4.41 -4.18 12.61
C ALA A 61 4.00 -3.65 13.99
N SER A 62 3.70 -4.57 14.92
CA SER A 62 3.45 -4.27 16.32
C SER A 62 4.31 -5.19 17.19
N ASN A 63 5.10 -4.61 18.10
CA ASN A 63 5.96 -5.33 19.03
C ASN A 63 6.89 -6.34 18.33
N GLY A 64 7.43 -5.94 17.16
CA GLY A 64 8.30 -6.78 16.34
C GLY A 64 7.59 -7.90 15.56
N VAL A 65 6.26 -7.94 15.55
CA VAL A 65 5.46 -8.88 14.76
C VAL A 65 4.84 -8.14 13.58
N LYS A 66 5.05 -8.64 12.35
CA LYS A 66 4.46 -8.09 11.13
C LYS A 66 3.04 -8.62 10.96
N PHE A 67 2.06 -7.72 10.84
CA PHE A 67 0.64 -8.02 10.69
C PHE A 67 0.18 -7.85 9.24
N ILE A 68 0.27 -6.63 8.73
CA ILE A 68 -0.04 -6.30 7.34
C ILE A 68 1.27 -6.20 6.57
N CYS A 69 1.31 -6.78 5.39
CA CYS A 69 2.46 -6.78 4.51
C CYS A 69 2.02 -6.62 3.05
N ASN A 70 2.96 -6.75 2.11
CA ASN A 70 2.65 -7.04 0.71
C ASN A 70 2.84 -8.52 0.41
N SER A 71 2.46 -8.98 -0.79
CA SER A 71 2.65 -10.38 -1.18
C SER A 71 4.12 -10.75 -1.39
N GLY A 72 5.05 -9.80 -1.45
CA GLY A 72 6.48 -10.07 -1.72
C GLY A 72 6.81 -10.14 -3.21
N SER A 73 7.95 -10.70 -3.57
CA SER A 73 8.46 -10.68 -4.96
C SER A 73 8.68 -12.07 -5.52
N GLY A 74 7.90 -12.43 -6.54
CA GLY A 74 8.03 -13.68 -7.29
C GLY A 74 9.13 -13.65 -8.35
N LYS A 75 10.09 -12.73 -8.28
CA LYS A 75 11.13 -12.52 -9.32
C LYS A 75 11.93 -13.79 -9.67
N ASN A 76 12.10 -14.69 -8.70
CA ASN A 76 12.87 -15.93 -8.83
C ASN A 76 11.98 -17.16 -9.10
N LEU A 77 10.66 -16.98 -9.22
CA LEU A 77 9.67 -18.06 -9.26
C LEU A 77 9.05 -18.23 -10.66
N GLY A 78 9.73 -17.73 -11.69
CA GLY A 78 9.25 -17.74 -13.07
C GLY A 78 8.55 -16.45 -13.49
N GLU A 79 8.36 -16.32 -14.81
CA GLU A 79 7.87 -15.08 -15.43
C GLU A 79 6.45 -14.69 -15.00
N GLU A 80 5.57 -15.68 -14.86
CA GLU A 80 4.17 -15.47 -14.50
C GLU A 80 4.04 -14.95 -13.07
N LEU A 81 4.68 -15.63 -12.09
CA LEU A 81 4.66 -15.20 -10.70
C LEU A 81 5.40 -13.87 -10.50
N SER A 82 6.46 -13.62 -11.26
CA SER A 82 7.12 -12.30 -11.28
C SER A 82 6.17 -11.21 -11.76
N TYR A 83 5.36 -11.45 -12.79
CA TYR A 83 4.37 -10.48 -13.26
C TYR A 83 3.23 -10.28 -12.26
N LEU A 84 2.65 -11.36 -11.75
CA LEU A 84 1.53 -11.32 -10.80
C LEU A 84 1.91 -10.61 -9.50
N SER A 85 3.08 -10.93 -8.93
CA SER A 85 3.58 -10.29 -7.71
C SER A 85 3.98 -8.82 -7.90
N SER A 86 4.20 -8.37 -9.14
CA SER A 86 4.41 -6.96 -9.47
C SER A 86 3.11 -6.16 -9.60
N SER A 87 1.95 -6.81 -9.70
CA SER A 87 0.66 -6.12 -9.86
C SER A 87 0.23 -5.37 -8.59
N THR A 88 -0.62 -4.36 -8.74
CA THR A 88 -1.18 -3.62 -7.60
C THR A 88 -2.04 -4.51 -6.70
N ALA A 89 -2.71 -5.53 -7.25
CA ALA A 89 -3.52 -6.48 -6.49
C ALA A 89 -2.70 -7.38 -5.54
N ALA A 90 -1.37 -7.44 -5.72
CA ALA A 90 -0.46 -8.14 -4.82
C ALA A 90 0.01 -7.29 -3.63
N HIS A 91 -0.45 -6.04 -3.54
CA HIS A 91 -0.02 -5.06 -2.54
C HIS A 91 -1.19 -4.57 -1.71
N SER A 92 -0.91 -4.15 -0.47
CA SER A 92 -1.91 -3.67 0.47
C SER A 92 -2.39 -2.26 0.13
N THR A 93 -3.06 -2.09 -1.02
CA THR A 93 -3.50 -0.82 -1.60
C THR A 93 -4.76 -1.01 -2.45
N VAL A 94 -5.18 0.02 -3.19
CA VAL A 94 -6.42 0.04 -3.97
C VAL A 94 -6.19 -0.32 -5.44
N THR A 95 -7.11 -1.08 -6.03
CA THR A 95 -7.26 -1.26 -7.48
C THR A 95 -8.61 -0.76 -7.97
N ILE A 96 -8.67 -0.25 -9.20
CA ILE A 96 -9.92 0.13 -9.89
C ILE A 96 -10.19 -0.89 -11.00
N ASN A 97 -11.36 -1.54 -11.02
CA ASN A 97 -11.68 -2.65 -11.94
C ASN A 97 -10.54 -3.69 -12.02
N ASP A 98 -9.95 -4.05 -10.87
CA ASP A 98 -8.76 -4.92 -10.76
C ASP A 98 -7.57 -4.54 -11.65
N THR A 99 -7.51 -3.28 -12.07
CA THR A 99 -6.44 -2.75 -12.90
C THR A 99 -5.32 -2.21 -12.01
N SER A 100 -4.08 -2.50 -12.40
CA SER A 100 -2.89 -1.96 -11.70
C SER A 100 -2.72 -0.46 -11.96
N SER A 101 -2.08 0.23 -11.00
CA SER A 101 -1.76 1.67 -11.08
C SER A 101 -0.73 1.98 -12.16
N CYS A 102 0.15 1.03 -12.46
CA CYS A 102 1.08 1.06 -13.58
C CYS A 102 0.77 -0.05 -14.59
N ILE A 103 1.13 0.17 -15.86
CA ILE A 103 1.02 -0.85 -16.92
C ILE A 103 2.42 -1.35 -17.27
N PHE A 104 2.59 -2.66 -17.13
CA PHE A 104 3.81 -3.37 -17.49
C PHE A 104 3.81 -3.73 -18.98
N GLN A 105 5.02 -3.77 -19.57
CA GLN A 105 5.24 -4.27 -20.90
C GLN A 105 4.80 -5.73 -21.01
N LYS A 106 3.99 -6.06 -22.02
CA LYS A 106 3.48 -7.43 -22.28
C LYS A 106 4.19 -8.13 -23.44
N ASN A 107 4.88 -7.40 -24.31
CA ASN A 107 5.60 -7.99 -25.42
C ASN A 107 6.73 -8.91 -24.93
N ALA A 108 6.69 -10.19 -25.31
CA ALA A 108 7.63 -11.21 -24.84
C ALA A 108 9.09 -10.91 -25.22
N LEU A 109 9.35 -10.39 -26.43
CA LEU A 109 10.70 -10.02 -26.86
C LEU A 109 11.25 -8.87 -26.01
N ILE A 110 10.43 -7.84 -25.76
CA ILE A 110 10.87 -6.69 -24.95
C ILE A 110 11.06 -7.12 -23.49
N ARG A 111 10.19 -7.96 -22.94
CA ARG A 111 10.36 -8.52 -21.58
C ARG A 111 11.62 -9.35 -21.44
N LYS A 112 12.01 -10.10 -22.47
CA LYS A 112 13.27 -10.88 -22.46
C LYS A 112 14.49 -9.98 -22.24
N TYR A 113 14.56 -8.82 -22.88
CA TYR A 113 15.71 -7.91 -22.80
C TYR A 113 15.61 -6.87 -21.67
N PHE A 114 14.40 -6.39 -21.36
CA PHE A 114 14.17 -5.27 -20.44
C PHE A 114 13.31 -5.63 -19.19
N GLY A 115 12.90 -6.90 -19.05
CA GLY A 115 12.03 -7.41 -17.98
C GLY A 115 10.66 -6.73 -17.92
N ASN A 116 10.12 -6.55 -16.72
CA ASN A 116 8.81 -5.93 -16.51
C ASN A 116 8.92 -4.39 -16.59
N SER A 117 9.43 -3.87 -17.71
CA SER A 117 9.52 -2.42 -17.95
C SER A 117 8.13 -1.77 -17.96
N LEU A 118 8.01 -0.53 -17.50
CA LEU A 118 6.72 0.18 -17.42
C LEU A 118 6.40 0.95 -18.71
N ILE A 119 5.21 0.74 -19.26
CA ILE A 119 4.64 1.53 -20.36
C ILE A 119 3.94 2.77 -19.80
N GLU A 120 3.09 2.57 -18.79
CA GLU A 120 2.40 3.65 -18.10
C GLU A 120 2.80 3.65 -16.63
N LYS A 121 3.11 4.85 -16.12
CA LYS A 121 3.59 5.10 -14.77
C LYS A 121 2.62 6.03 -14.07
N HIS A 122 2.44 5.84 -12.77
CA HIS A 122 1.88 6.87 -11.91
C HIS A 122 2.95 7.90 -11.54
N ASN A 123 2.48 9.04 -11.06
CA ASN A 123 3.22 10.01 -10.27
C ASN A 123 2.52 10.14 -8.91
N ILE A 124 3.32 10.34 -7.87
CA ILE A 124 2.87 10.81 -6.57
C ILE A 124 2.66 12.31 -6.69
N VAL A 125 1.42 12.74 -6.52
CA VAL A 125 0.97 14.13 -6.74
C VAL A 125 0.73 14.88 -5.44
N LYS A 126 0.75 14.19 -4.30
CA LYS A 126 0.60 14.79 -2.97
C LYS A 126 1.38 13.97 -1.95
N LYS A 127 2.05 14.67 -1.02
CA LYS A 127 2.69 14.11 0.17
C LYS A 127 2.54 15.12 1.30
N GLU A 128 1.85 14.73 2.36
CA GLU A 128 1.71 15.52 3.57
C GLU A 128 1.99 14.62 4.77
N PHE A 129 2.64 15.18 5.78
CA PHE A 129 2.95 14.48 7.02
C PHE A 129 2.74 15.41 8.20
N LYS A 130 2.06 14.91 9.23
CA LYS A 130 1.79 15.66 10.46
C LYS A 130 2.12 14.80 11.67
N ASN A 131 2.87 15.35 12.61
CA ASN A 131 3.21 14.69 13.86
C ASN A 131 2.95 15.65 15.02
N ASP A 132 1.95 15.33 15.84
CA ASP A 132 1.59 16.11 17.02
C ASP A 132 1.52 15.19 18.25
N LYS A 133 1.26 15.71 19.44
CA LYS A 133 1.21 14.96 20.70
C LYS A 133 0.17 13.84 20.71
N GLU A 134 -0.93 14.01 19.98
CA GLU A 134 -2.05 13.06 19.97
C GLU A 134 -1.93 11.99 18.88
N PHE A 135 -1.46 12.38 17.69
CA PHE A 135 -1.44 11.50 16.51
C PHE A 135 -0.23 11.75 15.60
N ILE A 136 0.02 10.77 14.74
CA ILE A 136 0.91 10.88 13.58
C ILE A 136 0.07 10.55 12.35
N GLN A 137 0.13 11.40 11.32
CA GLN A 137 -0.65 11.24 10.10
C GLN A 137 0.24 11.39 8.87
N CYS A 138 -0.02 10.58 7.86
CA CYS A 138 0.54 10.72 6.54
C CYS A 138 -0.57 10.67 5.49
N ILE A 139 -0.52 11.57 4.52
CA ILE A 139 -1.44 11.64 3.38
C ILE A 139 -0.60 11.62 2.11
N VAL A 140 -0.85 10.66 1.23
CA VAL A 140 -0.13 10.54 -0.05
C VAL A 140 -1.12 10.22 -1.15
N ALA A 141 -0.95 10.81 -2.34
CA ALA A 141 -1.84 10.57 -3.47
C ALA A 141 -1.08 10.28 -4.77
N HIS A 142 -1.68 9.49 -5.67
CA HIS A 142 -1.13 9.19 -6.99
C HIS A 142 -2.15 9.31 -8.12
N ASP A 143 -1.65 9.50 -9.35
CA ASP A 143 -2.43 9.69 -10.59
C ASP A 143 -2.54 8.44 -11.48
N GLY A 144 -2.04 7.28 -11.04
CA GLY A 144 -2.00 6.04 -11.84
C GLY A 144 -3.32 5.55 -12.46
N TYR A 145 -4.46 6.04 -11.97
CA TYR A 145 -5.79 5.73 -12.51
C TYR A 145 -6.40 6.86 -13.35
N GLU A 146 -5.75 8.01 -13.44
CA GLU A 146 -6.32 9.22 -14.04
C GLU A 146 -6.53 9.07 -15.55
N LYS A 147 -5.56 8.52 -16.29
CA LYS A 147 -5.67 8.38 -17.75
C LYS A 147 -6.85 7.49 -18.16
N ARG A 148 -7.01 6.33 -17.50
CA ARG A 148 -8.05 5.33 -17.81
C ARG A 148 -9.40 5.66 -17.19
N PHE A 149 -9.40 6.02 -15.92
CA PHE A 149 -10.61 6.09 -15.10
C PHE A 149 -10.93 7.50 -14.63
N LYS A 150 -10.06 8.50 -14.85
CA LYS A 150 -10.20 9.88 -14.35
C LYS A 150 -10.27 9.95 -12.82
N ILE A 151 -9.63 8.97 -12.17
CA ILE A 151 -9.58 8.85 -10.71
C ILE A 151 -8.17 9.16 -10.19
N LEU A 152 -8.12 10.02 -9.19
CA LEU A 152 -6.98 10.19 -8.29
C LEU A 152 -7.21 9.34 -7.04
N HIS A 153 -6.20 8.58 -6.62
CA HIS A 153 -6.24 7.81 -5.39
C HIS A 153 -5.36 8.49 -4.34
N GLU A 154 -5.96 8.86 -3.20
CA GLU A 154 -5.31 9.44 -2.04
C GLU A 154 -5.51 8.50 -0.85
N ARG A 155 -4.42 8.16 -0.15
CA ARG A 155 -4.46 7.42 1.10
C ARG A 155 -4.02 8.29 2.25
N GLN A 156 -4.84 8.35 3.29
CA GLN A 156 -4.51 8.90 4.59
C GLN A 156 -4.37 7.76 5.59
N ILE A 157 -3.31 7.76 6.40
CA ILE A 157 -3.15 6.89 7.56
C ILE A 157 -2.85 7.75 8.79
N THR A 158 -3.64 7.57 9.85
CA THR A 158 -3.52 8.28 11.13
C THR A 158 -3.33 7.26 12.26
N LEU A 159 -2.20 7.34 12.98
CA LEU A 159 -1.93 6.58 14.20
C LEU A 159 -2.17 7.46 15.43
N PHE A 160 -3.16 7.10 16.25
CA PHE A 160 -3.47 7.77 17.51
C PHE A 160 -2.60 7.19 18.65
N LYS A 161 -1.69 8.00 19.20
CA LYS A 161 -0.60 7.57 20.09
C LYS A 161 -1.08 7.02 21.44
N ILE A 162 -2.22 7.51 21.93
CA ILE A 162 -2.79 7.12 23.23
C ILE A 162 -3.67 5.87 23.08
N LYS A 163 -4.53 5.84 22.06
CA LYS A 163 -5.56 4.81 21.87
C LYS A 163 -5.04 3.50 21.26
N ASN A 164 -3.78 3.47 20.76
CA ASN A 164 -3.25 2.36 19.94
C ASN A 164 -4.24 1.99 18.82
N HIS A 165 -4.75 3.02 18.16
CA HIS A 165 -5.75 2.95 17.10
C HIS A 165 -5.13 3.53 15.83
N ILE A 166 -5.32 2.84 14.72
CA ILE A 166 -4.96 3.32 13.39
C ILE A 166 -6.26 3.50 12.62
N GLU A 167 -6.43 4.67 12.05
CA GLU A 167 -7.47 4.96 11.07
C GLU A 167 -6.82 5.14 9.70
N GLY A 168 -7.41 4.54 8.69
CA GLY A 168 -7.05 4.78 7.31
C GLY A 168 -8.25 5.17 6.47
N ILE A 169 -8.00 6.05 5.52
CA ILE A 169 -8.99 6.53 4.57
C ILE A 169 -8.37 6.44 3.17
N ASP A 170 -8.99 5.64 2.31
CA ASP A 170 -8.70 5.60 0.88
C ASP A 170 -9.74 6.45 0.15
N SER A 171 -9.33 7.59 -0.38
CA SER A 171 -10.16 8.53 -1.12
C SER A 171 -9.95 8.38 -2.63
N LEU A 172 -11.02 8.05 -3.34
CA LEU A 172 -11.06 7.96 -4.79
C LEU A 172 -11.79 9.20 -5.34
N LYS A 173 -11.01 10.14 -5.89
CA LYS A 173 -11.52 11.41 -6.43
C LYS A 173 -11.67 11.30 -7.94
N CYS A 174 -12.90 11.14 -8.40
CA CYS A 174 -13.28 11.01 -9.80
C CYS A 174 -13.60 12.40 -10.39
N LYS A 175 -12.85 12.82 -11.42
CA LYS A 175 -13.06 14.11 -12.09
C LYS A 175 -14.28 14.14 -13.03
N ASN A 176 -14.76 12.97 -13.47
CA ASN A 176 -15.94 12.85 -14.32
C ASN A 176 -16.53 11.43 -14.19
N LEU A 177 -17.76 11.34 -13.68
CA LEU A 177 -18.49 10.10 -13.43
C LEU A 177 -19.18 9.49 -14.66
N GLU A 178 -19.13 10.13 -15.84
CA GLU A 178 -19.88 9.71 -17.04
C GLU A 178 -19.86 8.19 -17.29
N ASN A 179 -21.01 7.53 -17.04
CA ASN A 179 -21.39 6.17 -17.45
C ASN A 179 -20.31 5.07 -17.30
N LYS A 180 -19.52 5.09 -16.23
CA LYS A 180 -18.60 3.98 -15.93
C LYS A 180 -19.08 3.22 -14.70
N ASN A 181 -19.47 1.96 -14.91
CA ASN A 181 -19.65 0.98 -13.83
C ASN A 181 -18.27 0.59 -13.26
N LEU A 182 -17.62 1.53 -12.56
CA LEU A 182 -16.33 1.30 -11.93
C LEU A 182 -16.51 0.65 -10.56
N THR A 183 -15.66 -0.31 -10.27
CA THR A 183 -15.50 -0.93 -8.96
C THR A 183 -14.13 -0.62 -8.40
N PHE A 184 -14.03 -0.65 -7.07
CA PHE A 184 -12.75 -0.64 -6.38
C PHE A 184 -12.57 -1.91 -5.57
N SER A 185 -11.31 -2.24 -5.30
CA SER A 185 -10.94 -3.26 -4.33
C SER A 185 -9.76 -2.76 -3.51
N VAL A 186 -9.93 -2.71 -2.19
CA VAL A 186 -8.87 -2.41 -1.22
C VAL A 186 -8.44 -3.73 -0.59
N ARG A 187 -7.17 -4.08 -0.75
CA ARG A 187 -6.60 -5.31 -0.20
C ARG A 187 -5.68 -4.99 0.97
N PHE A 188 -5.71 -5.84 2.00
CA PHE A 188 -4.75 -5.82 3.10
C PHE A 188 -4.17 -7.21 3.26
N HIS A 189 -3.00 -7.46 2.68
CA HIS A 189 -2.34 -8.76 2.74
C HIS A 189 -1.81 -9.00 4.14
N ILE A 190 -2.15 -10.16 4.69
CA ILE A 190 -1.81 -10.56 6.03
C ILE A 190 -0.58 -11.47 5.98
N HIS A 191 0.36 -11.24 6.88
CA HIS A 191 1.56 -12.05 6.99
C HIS A 191 1.19 -13.52 7.29
N PRO A 192 1.82 -14.52 6.66
CA PRO A 192 1.43 -15.93 6.79
C PRO A 192 1.36 -16.47 8.23
N ASP A 193 2.19 -15.93 9.12
CA ASP A 193 2.27 -16.38 10.52
C ASP A 193 1.15 -15.77 11.40
N ILE A 194 0.26 -14.95 10.84
CA ILE A 194 -0.85 -14.30 11.54
C ILE A 194 -2.15 -15.05 11.24
N ARG A 195 -2.81 -15.48 12.31
CA ARG A 195 -4.12 -16.10 12.21
C ARG A 195 -5.19 -15.03 12.00
N ILE A 196 -5.98 -15.20 10.94
CA ILE A 196 -7.10 -14.35 10.57
C ILE A 196 -8.43 -15.04 10.90
N THR A 197 -9.31 -14.36 11.64
CA THR A 197 -10.62 -14.90 12.03
C THR A 197 -11.69 -13.83 11.85
N LYS A 198 -12.75 -14.12 11.09
CA LYS A 198 -13.92 -13.24 11.00
C LYS A 198 -14.79 -13.42 12.26
N THR A 199 -15.16 -12.32 12.90
CA THR A 199 -16.05 -12.34 14.07
C THR A 199 -17.51 -12.34 13.65
N MET A 200 -18.41 -12.62 14.60
CA MET A 200 -19.87 -12.54 14.36
C MET A 200 -20.35 -11.14 13.96
N GLY A 201 -19.59 -10.08 14.28
CA GLY A 201 -19.93 -8.69 13.99
C GLY A 201 -19.37 -8.16 12.65
N ASN A 202 -18.87 -9.01 11.76
CA ASN A 202 -18.13 -8.66 10.54
C ASN A 202 -16.76 -7.97 10.75
N ASP A 203 -16.25 -7.91 11.98
CA ASP A 203 -14.86 -7.53 12.21
C ASP A 203 -13.92 -8.69 11.87
N ILE A 204 -12.64 -8.37 11.67
CA ILE A 204 -11.60 -9.39 11.46
C ILE A 204 -10.56 -9.30 12.58
N LEU A 205 -10.42 -10.38 13.35
CA LEU A 205 -9.36 -10.52 14.34
C LEU A 205 -8.10 -11.09 13.67
N LEU A 206 -7.01 -10.33 13.80
CA LEU A 206 -5.65 -10.73 13.45
C LEU A 206 -4.92 -11.09 14.74
N SER A 207 -4.45 -12.33 14.86
CA SER A 207 -3.80 -12.82 16.08
C SER A 207 -2.47 -13.47 15.78
N SER A 208 -1.46 -13.12 16.56
CA SER A 208 -0.12 -13.71 16.46
C SER A 208 0.08 -14.79 17.53
N ASN A 209 1.00 -15.72 17.26
CA ASN A 209 1.46 -16.69 18.24
C ASN A 209 2.26 -16.08 19.40
N LYS A 210 2.62 -14.78 19.33
CA LYS A 210 3.32 -14.05 20.39
C LYS A 210 2.39 -13.24 21.31
N GLY A 211 1.08 -13.49 21.24
CA GLY A 211 0.09 -12.82 22.10
C GLY A 211 -0.27 -11.39 21.67
N GLU A 212 0.23 -10.90 20.54
CA GLU A 212 -0.24 -9.63 19.94
C GLU A 212 -1.47 -9.90 19.06
N GLY A 213 -2.45 -8.99 19.11
CA GLY A 213 -3.62 -9.06 18.24
C GLY A 213 -4.17 -7.68 17.86
N TRP A 214 -4.86 -7.64 16.72
CA TRP A 214 -5.51 -6.45 16.16
C TRP A 214 -6.90 -6.81 15.64
N ILE A 215 -7.85 -5.90 15.80
CA ILE A 215 -9.18 -6.00 15.21
C ILE A 215 -9.24 -5.01 14.05
N PHE A 216 -9.46 -5.53 12.85
CA PHE A 216 -9.71 -4.76 11.65
C PHE A 216 -11.22 -4.55 11.47
N ARG A 217 -11.63 -3.32 11.18
CA ARG A 217 -13.01 -2.93 10.91
C ARG A 217 -13.12 -2.00 9.72
N SER A 218 -14.26 -2.03 9.05
CA SER A 218 -14.66 -1.04 8.07
C SER A 218 -16.13 -0.69 8.34
N PRO A 219 -16.45 0.56 8.74
CA PRO A 219 -17.80 0.92 9.16
C PRO A 219 -18.80 0.95 8.01
N GLN A 220 -18.33 1.16 6.78
CA GLN A 220 -19.18 1.36 5.59
C GLN A 220 -19.25 0.13 4.69
N ILE A 221 -18.19 -0.68 4.66
CA ILE A 221 -18.02 -1.78 3.70
C ILE A 221 -17.83 -3.10 4.45
N PRO A 222 -18.63 -4.15 4.17
CA PRO A 222 -18.45 -5.46 4.75
C PRO A 222 -17.05 -6.03 4.45
N THR A 223 -16.42 -6.62 5.46
CA THR A 223 -15.10 -7.24 5.31
C THR A 223 -15.21 -8.65 4.72
N LYS A 224 -14.30 -9.00 3.82
CA LYS A 224 -14.13 -10.37 3.30
C LYS A 224 -12.70 -10.87 3.56
N ILE A 225 -12.54 -12.18 3.65
CA ILE A 225 -11.24 -12.84 3.77
C ILE A 225 -11.07 -13.69 2.52
N GLU A 226 -10.00 -13.44 1.78
CA GLU A 226 -9.66 -14.15 0.56
C GLU A 226 -8.28 -14.77 0.65
N LYS A 227 -8.06 -15.88 -0.08
CA LYS A 227 -6.77 -16.58 -0.10
C LYS A 227 -5.75 -15.84 -0.97
N ASN A 228 -4.47 -16.01 -0.62
CA ASN A 228 -3.35 -15.42 -1.35
C ASN A 228 -2.11 -16.31 -1.28
N LEU A 229 -1.12 -15.98 -2.10
CA LEU A 229 0.23 -16.50 -2.02
C LEU A 229 1.19 -15.42 -1.50
N TYR A 230 2.12 -15.84 -0.65
CA TYR A 230 3.17 -15.01 -0.09
C TYR A 230 4.54 -15.44 -0.63
N PHE A 231 5.19 -14.48 -1.27
CA PHE A 231 6.49 -14.54 -1.96
C PHE A 231 7.57 -13.73 -1.21
N GLY A 232 7.40 -13.47 0.08
CA GLY A 232 8.40 -12.73 0.86
C GLY A 232 9.67 -13.53 1.16
N ASN A 233 9.63 -14.85 0.98
CA ASN A 233 10.79 -15.74 1.07
C ASN A 233 11.23 -16.15 -0.34
N PRO A 234 12.49 -15.91 -0.74
CA PRO A 234 12.96 -16.19 -2.10
C PRO A 234 12.79 -17.65 -2.55
N ASP A 235 12.87 -18.58 -1.60
CA ASP A 235 12.95 -20.02 -1.87
C ASP A 235 11.66 -20.77 -1.52
N ASN A 236 10.63 -20.10 -0.99
CA ASN A 236 9.42 -20.77 -0.54
C ASN A 236 8.16 -19.90 -0.67
N ILE A 237 7.18 -20.43 -1.41
CA ILE A 237 5.84 -19.85 -1.51
C ILE A 237 5.04 -20.34 -0.31
N LYS A 238 4.50 -19.41 0.49
CA LYS A 238 3.56 -19.73 1.56
C LYS A 238 2.15 -19.36 1.16
N GLU A 239 1.17 -20.13 1.60
CA GLU A 239 -0.22 -19.67 1.58
C GLU A 239 -0.40 -18.55 2.61
N SER A 240 -1.21 -17.55 2.25
CA SER A 240 -1.64 -16.50 3.16
C SER A 240 -3.07 -16.06 2.83
N SER A 241 -3.51 -14.95 3.39
CA SER A 241 -4.81 -14.38 3.09
C SER A 241 -4.73 -12.85 3.07
N PHE A 242 -5.70 -12.20 2.45
CA PHE A 242 -5.90 -10.77 2.59
C PHE A 242 -7.32 -10.45 3.06
N ILE A 243 -7.45 -9.31 3.72
CA ILE A 243 -8.74 -8.68 3.94
C ILE A 243 -9.11 -7.91 2.67
N LEU A 244 -10.34 -8.08 2.20
CA LEU A 244 -10.88 -7.39 1.03
C LEU A 244 -12.04 -6.47 1.43
N LEU A 245 -11.95 -5.22 1.00
CA LEU A 245 -13.06 -4.28 0.91
C LEU A 245 -13.32 -3.99 -0.57
N GLU A 246 -14.56 -4.12 -1.01
CA GLU A 246 -14.93 -3.87 -2.40
C GLU A 246 -16.24 -3.10 -2.48
N GLY A 247 -16.43 -2.39 -3.59
CA GLY A 247 -17.61 -1.59 -3.82
C GLY A 247 -17.61 -0.94 -5.19
N ILE A 248 -18.66 -0.17 -5.44
CA ILE A 248 -18.83 0.63 -6.66
C ILE A 248 -18.36 2.07 -6.43
N ILE A 249 -17.92 2.72 -7.49
CA ILE A 249 -17.55 4.15 -7.49
C ILE A 249 -18.68 4.89 -8.19
N ASP A 250 -19.63 5.37 -7.41
CA ASP A 250 -20.87 6.02 -7.85
C ASP A 250 -20.88 7.53 -7.57
N ASN A 251 -19.88 8.04 -6.86
CA ASN A 251 -19.76 9.42 -6.43
C ASN A 251 -18.42 10.02 -6.87
N GLU A 252 -18.37 11.36 -7.00
CA GLU A 252 -17.14 12.06 -7.38
C GLU A 252 -16.05 11.89 -6.33
N ASN A 253 -16.45 11.69 -5.07
CA ASN A 253 -15.54 11.39 -3.98
C ASN A 253 -16.05 10.15 -3.25
N THR A 254 -15.39 9.02 -3.44
CA THR A 254 -15.65 7.79 -2.69
C THR A 254 -14.58 7.63 -1.61
N ASN A 255 -14.97 7.64 -0.34
CA ASN A 255 -14.07 7.42 0.79
C ASN A 255 -14.31 6.02 1.37
N ILE A 256 -13.25 5.24 1.47
CA ILE A 256 -13.23 3.93 2.09
C ILE A 256 -12.51 4.06 3.43
N ILE A 257 -13.27 3.98 4.52
CA ILE A 257 -12.74 4.10 5.88
C ILE A 257 -12.45 2.71 6.45
N TRP A 258 -11.29 2.55 7.08
CA TRP A 258 -10.93 1.34 7.80
C TRP A 258 -10.18 1.66 9.09
N HIS A 259 -10.29 0.76 10.06
CA HIS A 259 -9.69 0.91 11.38
C HIS A 259 -8.95 -0.36 11.78
N LEU A 260 -7.85 -0.17 12.50
CA LEU A 260 -7.13 -1.21 13.21
C LEU A 260 -7.02 -0.80 14.68
N GLU A 261 -7.58 -1.62 15.56
CA GLU A 261 -7.51 -1.44 17.01
C GLU A 261 -6.77 -2.60 17.65
N LYS A 262 -5.89 -2.30 18.61
CA LYS A 262 -5.22 -3.36 19.35
C LYS A 262 -6.25 -4.20 20.11
N ALA A 263 -6.22 -5.51 19.92
CA ALA A 263 -7.06 -6.43 20.66
C ALA A 263 -6.63 -6.44 22.14
N LYS A 264 -7.61 -6.50 23.05
CA LYS A 264 -7.36 -6.61 24.49
C LYS A 264 -6.96 -8.01 24.89
#